data_AF-A0AAD2JKR6-F1
#
_entry.id   AF-A0AAD2JKR6-F1
#
_cell.length_a   1.000
_cell.length_b   1.000
_cell.length_c   1.000
_cell.angle_alpha   90.00
_cell.angle_beta   90.00
_cell.angle_gamma   90.00
#
_symmetry.space_group_name_H-M   'P 1'
#
loop_
_entity.id
_entity.type
_entity.pdbx_description
1 polymer ?
#
loop_
_entity_poly.entity_id
_entity_poly.type
_entity_poly.pdbx_seq_one_letter_code
_entity_poly.pdbx_strand_id
1 'polypeptide(L)'
;MIFRQALSILLLATSTTAFTTPSITTEQRLTTKMFSTEKEIDLGLTPELEKVTKAFKTIGDEQTRYKQLLYMAQNTAEANNMPESSKIPENKVPGCLSTVFIDGTAEYNEEVGDYVLNFIGDSDGLLTRGLVALLVRCLSGNTAEAIQKVDPQFIKEAQIEQSLTPGRNNGFLNMVRVIKQKATELDAAAREGKSETATQTKSDNAEESSEDATADNGHGPKYNAIVAALQLLKPTTLNLIDNSDQHAGHAGNDIDGESHFNLEIVAEAFEGLNLVKRHQLVYMMLGEIMPQIHALQIQANTPEEAGKK
;
A
#
# COMPACT_ATOMS: atom_id res chain seq x y z
N MET A 1 -62.30 -36.09 10.50
CA MET A 1 -62.48 -35.59 9.12
C MET A 1 -61.28 -36.05 8.31
N ILE A 2 -61.39 -37.22 7.64
CA ILE A 2 -61.65 -37.37 6.18
C ILE A 2 -60.43 -36.95 5.35
N PHE A 3 -59.86 -37.72 4.43
CA PHE A 3 -59.86 -39.16 4.11
C PHE A 3 -58.71 -39.31 3.08
N ARG A 4 -57.84 -40.31 3.25
CA ARG A 4 -56.90 -40.77 2.20
C ARG A 4 -57.71 -41.45 1.09
N GLN A 5 -57.39 -41.20 -0.17
CA GLN A 5 -57.81 -42.07 -1.27
C GLN A 5 -56.59 -42.65 -1.98
N ALA A 6 -56.60 -43.97 -2.06
CA ALA A 6 -55.79 -44.79 -2.95
C ALA A 6 -56.72 -45.32 -4.04
N LEU A 7 -56.26 -45.36 -5.29
CA LEU A 7 -56.71 -46.38 -6.24
C LEU A 7 -55.68 -46.56 -7.37
N SER A 8 -55.02 -47.72 -7.33
CA SER A 8 -54.36 -48.36 -8.47
C SER A 8 -55.38 -49.11 -9.34
N ILE A 9 -54.93 -49.58 -10.51
CA ILE A 9 -55.51 -50.58 -11.47
C ILE A 9 -55.89 -49.90 -12.79
N LEU A 10 -55.61 -50.42 -13.99
CA LEU A 10 -54.69 -51.42 -14.54
C LEU A 10 -54.93 -51.35 -16.07
N LEU A 11 -53.86 -51.23 -16.84
CA LEU A 11 -53.57 -51.81 -18.17
C LEU A 11 -54.69 -52.02 -19.21
N LEU A 12 -54.47 -51.53 -20.45
CA LEU A 12 -54.51 -52.32 -21.70
C LEU A 12 -54.08 -51.47 -22.92
N ALA A 13 -52.95 -51.84 -23.52
CA ALA A 13 -52.71 -52.11 -24.96
C ALA A 13 -53.23 -51.11 -26.02
N THR A 14 -52.57 -50.76 -27.12
CA THR A 14 -51.35 -51.15 -27.84
C THR A 14 -51.29 -50.17 -29.02
N SER A 15 -50.15 -49.57 -29.34
CA SER A 15 -49.89 -49.09 -30.70
C SER A 15 -48.40 -48.94 -30.94
N THR A 16 -47.92 -49.88 -31.73
CA THR A 16 -46.58 -50.06 -32.26
C THR A 16 -46.22 -48.94 -33.24
N THR A 17 -45.12 -48.23 -33.00
CA THR A 17 -44.26 -47.74 -34.10
C THR A 17 -42.81 -47.90 -33.68
N ALA A 18 -42.14 -48.83 -34.35
CA ALA A 18 -40.72 -49.05 -34.25
C ALA A 18 -39.95 -47.85 -34.79
N PHE A 19 -38.93 -47.39 -34.06
CA PHE A 19 -37.85 -46.62 -34.63
C PHE A 19 -36.51 -47.22 -34.19
N THR A 20 -35.76 -47.60 -35.20
CA THR A 20 -34.48 -48.31 -35.19
C THR A 20 -33.39 -47.47 -34.54
N THR A 21 -32.58 -48.12 -33.71
CA THR A 21 -31.32 -47.59 -33.16
C THR A 21 -30.27 -47.43 -34.26
N PRO A 22 -29.31 -46.51 -34.06
CA PRO A 22 -27.96 -47.05 -33.85
C PRO A 22 -27.28 -46.45 -32.62
N SER A 23 -26.58 -47.31 -31.88
CA SER A 23 -25.57 -46.93 -30.91
C SER A 23 -24.30 -46.46 -31.64
N ILE A 24 -23.79 -45.28 -31.29
CA ILE A 24 -22.38 -44.87 -31.42
C ILE A 24 -22.10 -44.03 -30.16
N THR A 25 -21.54 -44.63 -29.12
CA THR A 25 -20.10 -44.64 -28.78
C THR A 25 -19.52 -43.23 -28.57
N THR A 26 -19.25 -42.94 -27.30
CA THR A 26 -18.23 -42.04 -26.77
C THR A 26 -17.07 -41.83 -27.74
N GLU A 27 -16.71 -40.58 -28.03
CA GLU A 27 -15.31 -40.09 -28.12
C GLU A 27 -15.30 -38.60 -28.56
N GLN A 28 -14.45 -37.84 -27.86
CA GLN A 28 -13.71 -36.68 -28.35
C GLN A 28 -14.38 -35.30 -28.47
N ARG A 29 -14.41 -34.66 -27.29
CA ARG A 29 -13.91 -33.30 -27.02
C ARG A 29 -12.89 -32.78 -28.05
N LEU A 30 -13.26 -31.77 -28.83
CA LEU A 30 -12.32 -30.86 -29.49
C LEU A 30 -12.97 -29.48 -29.73
N THR A 31 -12.95 -28.63 -28.71
CA THR A 31 -12.87 -27.17 -28.91
C THR A 31 -11.71 -26.68 -28.05
N THR A 32 -10.58 -26.41 -28.70
CA THR A 32 -9.36 -25.93 -28.06
C THR A 32 -8.91 -24.67 -28.78
N LYS A 33 -8.64 -23.66 -27.95
CA LYS A 33 -7.80 -22.48 -28.16
C LYS A 33 -8.35 -21.35 -29.05
N MET A 34 -9.08 -20.45 -28.40
CA MET A 34 -8.65 -19.05 -28.34
C MET A 34 -8.49 -18.68 -26.86
N PHE A 35 -7.34 -19.02 -26.28
CA PHE A 35 -6.88 -18.40 -25.04
C PHE A 35 -5.84 -17.39 -25.47
N SER A 36 -6.18 -16.11 -25.33
CA SER A 36 -5.20 -15.04 -25.24
C SER A 36 -4.20 -15.43 -24.16
N THR A 37 -2.93 -15.50 -24.52
CA THR A 37 -1.83 -15.55 -23.57
C THR A 37 -1.76 -14.20 -22.87
N GLU A 38 -2.64 -13.97 -21.90
CA GLU A 38 -2.34 -13.00 -20.85
C GLU A 38 -1.15 -13.59 -20.10
N LYS A 39 -0.02 -12.90 -20.19
CA LYS A 39 1.17 -13.22 -19.41
C LYS A 39 0.75 -13.12 -17.95
N GLU A 40 0.60 -14.25 -17.27
CA GLU A 40 0.26 -14.31 -15.85
C GLU A 40 1.34 -13.50 -15.12
N ILE A 41 0.95 -12.31 -14.63
CA ILE A 41 1.86 -11.42 -13.91
C ILE A 41 2.06 -12.07 -12.55
N ASP A 42 3.27 -12.56 -12.29
CA ASP A 42 3.62 -13.04 -10.95
C ASP A 42 3.76 -11.82 -10.03
N LEU A 43 2.72 -11.62 -9.21
CA LEU A 43 2.67 -10.54 -8.22
C LEU A 43 3.29 -10.95 -6.87
N GLY A 44 3.89 -12.14 -6.76
CA GLY A 44 4.51 -12.62 -5.53
C GLY A 44 3.55 -12.68 -4.35
N LEU A 45 2.28 -13.04 -4.59
CA LEU A 45 1.24 -12.99 -3.56
C LEU A 45 1.47 -14.07 -2.49
N THR A 46 1.30 -13.70 -1.22
CA THR A 46 1.21 -14.66 -0.13
C THR A 46 -0.07 -15.50 -0.26
N PRO A 47 -0.16 -16.70 0.36
CA PRO A 47 -1.36 -17.54 0.24
C PRO A 47 -2.65 -16.85 0.70
N GLU A 48 -2.57 -16.01 1.75
CA GLU A 48 -3.74 -15.24 2.21
C GLU A 48 -4.03 -14.06 1.29
N LEU A 49 -3.00 -13.35 0.82
CA LEU A 49 -3.17 -12.24 -0.11
C LEU A 49 -3.79 -12.68 -1.44
N GLU A 50 -3.43 -13.86 -1.95
CA GLU A 50 -4.02 -14.41 -3.16
C GLU A 50 -5.52 -14.69 -3.00
N LYS A 51 -5.92 -15.29 -1.87
CA LYS A 51 -7.34 -15.55 -1.55
C LYS A 51 -8.12 -14.24 -1.46
N VAL A 52 -7.59 -13.26 -0.74
CA VAL A 52 -8.25 -11.97 -0.54
C VAL A 52 -8.33 -11.18 -1.85
N THR A 53 -7.26 -11.17 -2.65
CA THR A 53 -7.25 -10.55 -4.00
C THR A 53 -8.33 -11.14 -4.89
N LYS A 54 -8.44 -12.47 -4.95
CA LYS A 54 -9.51 -13.17 -5.69
C LYS A 54 -10.90 -12.79 -5.15
N ALA A 55 -11.08 -12.76 -3.84
CA ALA A 55 -12.35 -12.39 -3.23
C ALA A 55 -12.79 -10.96 -3.61
N PHE A 56 -11.88 -9.98 -3.49
CA PHE A 56 -12.17 -8.60 -3.88
C PHE A 56 -12.46 -8.46 -5.38
N LYS A 57 -11.74 -9.19 -6.24
CA LYS A 57 -11.97 -9.23 -7.69
C LYS A 57 -13.37 -9.73 -8.06
N THR A 58 -13.99 -10.61 -7.25
CA THR A 58 -15.37 -11.08 -7.49
C THR A 58 -16.46 -10.09 -7.11
N ILE A 59 -16.13 -9.02 -6.38
CA ILE A 59 -17.10 -7.99 -6.00
C ILE A 59 -17.38 -7.12 -7.22
N GLY A 60 -18.63 -7.16 -7.71
CA GLY A 60 -19.01 -6.55 -8.99
C GLY A 60 -19.05 -5.03 -9.03
N ASP A 61 -19.01 -4.35 -7.88
CA ASP A 61 -19.11 -2.89 -7.82
C ASP A 61 -18.19 -2.23 -6.78
N GLU A 62 -17.81 -0.99 -7.07
CA GLU A 62 -16.88 -0.19 -6.27
C GLU A 62 -17.41 0.10 -4.85
N GLN A 63 -18.73 0.32 -4.71
CA GLN A 63 -19.35 0.66 -3.44
C GLN A 63 -19.33 -0.52 -2.48
N THR A 64 -19.54 -1.73 -2.97
CA THR A 64 -19.44 -2.96 -2.16
C THR A 64 -17.99 -3.24 -1.76
N ARG A 65 -17.01 -3.01 -2.63
CA ARG A 65 -15.58 -3.11 -2.25
C ARG A 65 -15.21 -2.09 -1.16
N TYR A 66 -15.68 -0.86 -1.30
CA TYR A 66 -15.51 0.18 -0.28
C TYR A 66 -16.12 -0.24 1.06
N LYS A 67 -17.37 -0.75 1.06
CA LYS A 67 -18.03 -1.26 2.27
C LYS A 67 -17.28 -2.45 2.87
N GLN A 68 -16.69 -3.31 2.05
CA GLN A 68 -15.86 -4.42 2.53
C GLN A 68 -14.62 -3.91 3.28
N LEU A 69 -13.95 -2.86 2.77
CA LEU A 69 -12.83 -2.23 3.49
C LEU A 69 -13.28 -1.62 4.83
N LEU A 70 -14.45 -0.95 4.86
CA LEU A 70 -15.00 -0.44 6.11
C LEU A 70 -15.37 -1.55 7.09
N TYR A 71 -15.93 -2.65 6.58
CA TYR A 71 -16.23 -3.83 7.38
C TYR A 71 -14.94 -4.42 7.97
N MET A 72 -13.87 -4.51 7.19
CA MET A 72 -12.55 -4.94 7.67
C MET A 72 -12.03 -4.02 8.77
N ALA A 73 -12.18 -2.69 8.62
CA ALA A 73 -11.79 -1.74 9.68
C ALA A 73 -12.51 -1.98 11.01
N GLN A 74 -13.74 -2.49 10.97
CA GLN A 74 -14.61 -2.71 12.14
C GLN A 74 -14.53 -4.13 12.71
N ASN A 75 -14.20 -5.13 11.87
CA ASN A 75 -14.31 -6.56 12.20
C ASN A 75 -12.96 -7.30 12.14
N THR A 76 -11.84 -6.58 12.10
CA THR A 76 -10.56 -7.18 12.45
C THR A 76 -10.62 -7.68 13.88
N ALA A 77 -10.74 -9.00 14.04
CA ALA A 77 -10.29 -9.66 15.25
C ALA A 77 -8.79 -9.36 15.37
N GLU A 78 -8.42 -8.57 16.38
CA GLU A 78 -7.07 -8.40 16.92
C GLU A 78 -5.96 -7.80 16.02
N ALA A 79 -6.09 -7.78 14.69
CA ALA A 79 -5.10 -7.16 13.76
C ALA A 79 -4.91 -5.63 13.92
N ASN A 80 -5.76 -4.96 14.70
CA ASN A 80 -5.85 -3.50 14.79
C ASN A 80 -5.81 -2.94 16.22
N ASN A 81 -5.62 -3.78 17.25
CA ASN A 81 -5.56 -3.27 18.62
C ASN A 81 -4.14 -2.81 18.96
N MET A 82 -3.58 -1.98 18.08
CA MET A 82 -2.32 -1.32 18.37
C MET A 82 -2.52 -0.53 19.67
N PRO A 83 -1.83 -0.91 20.77
CA PRO A 83 -1.98 -0.21 22.02
C PRO A 83 -1.47 1.22 21.83
N GLU A 84 -2.02 2.17 22.58
CA GLU A 84 -1.56 3.56 22.52
C GLU A 84 -0.05 3.68 22.78
N SER A 85 0.53 2.76 23.57
CA SER A 85 1.98 2.68 23.80
C SER A 85 2.81 2.34 22.57
N SER A 86 2.21 1.73 21.55
CA SER A 86 2.88 1.39 20.27
C SER A 86 2.68 2.47 19.20
N LYS A 87 1.88 3.51 19.46
CA LYS A 87 1.69 4.67 18.56
C LYS A 87 2.80 5.71 18.72
N ILE A 88 4.03 5.24 18.55
CA ILE A 88 5.26 6.03 18.65
C ILE A 88 5.75 6.48 17.27
N PRO A 89 6.58 7.53 17.18
CA PRO A 89 7.10 8.03 15.91
C PRO A 89 7.73 6.96 15.01
N GLU A 90 8.43 5.98 15.59
CA GLU A 90 9.14 4.88 14.91
C GLU A 90 8.18 3.90 14.21
N ASN A 91 6.91 3.89 14.62
CA ASN A 91 5.86 3.06 14.03
C ASN A 91 5.01 3.85 13.04
N LYS A 92 5.21 5.16 12.90
CA LYS A 92 4.41 6.00 12.01
C LYS A 92 4.73 5.74 10.54
N VAL A 93 3.70 5.61 9.71
CA VAL A 93 3.85 5.53 8.25
C VAL A 93 3.83 6.95 7.67
N PRO A 94 4.92 7.44 7.06
CA PRO A 94 4.96 8.77 6.47
C PRO A 94 4.19 8.83 5.14
N GLY A 95 3.67 10.02 4.80
CA GLY A 95 3.06 10.30 3.50
C GLY A 95 1.64 9.74 3.30
N CYS A 96 0.92 9.44 4.38
CA CYS A 96 -0.50 9.10 4.35
C CYS A 96 -1.36 10.34 4.67
N LEU A 97 -2.52 10.48 4.01
CA LEU A 97 -3.50 11.54 4.35
C LEU A 97 -4.06 11.40 5.76
N SER A 98 -4.22 10.16 6.20
CA SER A 98 -4.58 9.78 7.56
C SER A 98 -3.30 9.41 8.31
N THR A 99 -3.27 9.66 9.62
CA THR A 99 -2.20 9.14 10.46
C THR A 99 -2.31 7.62 10.48
N VAL A 100 -1.20 6.93 10.21
CA VAL A 100 -1.13 5.47 10.20
C VAL A 100 0.08 5.06 11.03
N PHE A 101 -0.11 4.02 11.84
CA PHE A 101 0.97 3.37 12.57
C PHE A 101 0.97 1.88 12.24
N ILE A 102 2.16 1.31 12.06
CA ILE A 102 2.39 -0.11 11.81
C ILE A 102 3.57 -0.55 12.66
N ASP A 103 3.41 -1.67 13.35
CA ASP A 103 4.45 -2.33 14.13
C ASP A 103 4.43 -3.83 13.83
N GLY A 104 5.45 -4.56 14.25
CA GLY A 104 5.47 -6.00 14.08
C GLY A 104 6.48 -6.72 14.97
N THR A 105 6.39 -8.05 14.94
CA THR A 105 7.26 -8.96 15.65
C THR A 105 7.70 -10.09 14.73
N ALA A 106 8.84 -10.70 15.05
CA ALA A 106 9.31 -11.90 14.39
C ALA A 106 9.26 -13.07 15.37
N GLU A 107 8.73 -14.20 14.93
CA GLU A 107 8.73 -15.45 15.69
C GLU A 107 9.22 -16.60 14.81
N TYR A 108 10.02 -17.50 15.39
CA TYR A 108 10.49 -18.67 14.65
C TYR A 108 9.36 -19.68 14.53
N ASN A 109 9.01 -20.08 13.31
CA ASN A 109 7.97 -21.06 13.05
C ASN A 109 8.60 -22.40 12.64
N GLU A 110 8.38 -23.45 13.45
CA GLU A 110 8.97 -24.78 13.21
C GLU A 110 8.44 -25.46 11.94
N GLU A 111 7.18 -25.22 11.57
CA GLU A 111 6.57 -25.81 10.37
C GLU A 111 7.13 -25.19 9.09
N VAL A 112 7.40 -23.88 9.12
CA VAL A 112 8.01 -23.13 8.01
C VAL A 112 9.54 -23.33 7.98
N GLY A 113 10.15 -23.56 9.14
CA GLY A 113 11.61 -23.68 9.29
C GLY A 113 12.34 -22.33 9.20
N ASP A 114 11.65 -21.22 9.41
CA ASP A 114 12.19 -19.85 9.35
C ASP A 114 11.37 -18.90 10.26
N TYR A 115 11.82 -17.65 10.38
CA TYR A 115 11.07 -16.60 11.05
C TYR A 115 9.89 -16.15 10.21
N VAL A 116 8.72 -16.09 10.84
CA VAL A 116 7.52 -15.46 10.30
C VAL A 116 7.27 -14.15 11.02
N LEU A 117 6.69 -13.20 10.29
CA LEU A 117 6.48 -11.84 10.76
C LEU A 117 5.00 -11.61 11.02
N ASN A 118 4.69 -11.03 12.17
CA ASN A 118 3.32 -10.68 12.56
C ASN A 118 3.24 -9.17 12.71
N PHE A 119 2.20 -8.55 12.15
CA PHE A 119 2.03 -7.11 12.18
C PHE A 119 0.79 -6.69 12.96
N ILE A 120 0.83 -5.47 13.47
CA ILE A 120 -0.31 -4.74 14.01
C ILE A 120 -0.31 -3.34 13.39
N GLY A 121 -1.48 -2.72 13.28
CA GLY A 121 -1.55 -1.34 12.81
C GLY A 121 -2.84 -0.63 13.16
N ASP A 122 -2.82 0.69 13.10
CA ASP A 122 -4.03 1.51 13.27
C ASP A 122 -3.95 2.77 12.41
N SER A 123 -5.10 3.41 12.21
CA SER A 123 -5.21 4.70 11.54
C SER A 123 -6.36 5.54 12.09
N ASP A 124 -6.18 6.85 12.16
CA ASP A 124 -7.24 7.80 12.53
C ASP A 124 -8.40 7.85 11.51
N GLY A 125 -8.16 7.47 10.24
CA GLY A 125 -9.16 7.41 9.19
C GLY A 125 -9.78 6.03 9.03
N LEU A 126 -11.12 5.94 9.06
CA LEU A 126 -11.83 4.65 9.02
C LEU A 126 -11.52 3.81 7.77
N LEU A 127 -11.51 4.41 6.57
CA LEU A 127 -11.19 3.66 5.35
C LEU A 127 -9.71 3.27 5.31
N THR A 128 -8.82 4.17 5.72
CA THR A 128 -7.38 3.90 5.80
C THR A 128 -7.11 2.75 6.76
N ARG A 129 -7.82 2.69 7.89
CA ARG A 129 -7.78 1.57 8.83
C ARG A 129 -8.24 0.26 8.20
N GLY A 130 -9.20 0.31 7.26
CA GLY A 130 -9.60 -0.85 6.45
C GLY A 130 -8.49 -1.35 5.52
N LEU A 131 -7.69 -0.45 4.97
CA LEU A 131 -6.51 -0.80 4.16
C LEU A 131 -5.36 -1.34 5.03
N VAL A 132 -5.15 -0.77 6.22
CA VAL A 132 -4.20 -1.31 7.22
C VAL A 132 -4.60 -2.73 7.60
N ALA A 133 -5.87 -2.93 7.96
CA ALA A 133 -6.44 -4.24 8.29
C ALA A 133 -6.21 -5.28 7.19
N LEU A 134 -6.41 -4.89 5.92
CA LEU A 134 -6.17 -5.72 4.77
C LEU A 134 -4.70 -6.16 4.70
N LEU A 135 -3.77 -5.22 4.78
CA LEU A 135 -2.33 -5.49 4.69
C LEU A 135 -1.84 -6.34 5.87
N VAL A 136 -2.20 -5.97 7.09
CA VAL A 136 -1.82 -6.73 8.30
C VAL A 136 -2.31 -8.17 8.20
N ARG A 137 -3.57 -8.40 7.81
CA ARG A 137 -4.13 -9.74 7.64
C ARG A 137 -3.38 -10.55 6.58
N CYS A 138 -3.07 -9.93 5.45
CA CYS A 138 -2.53 -10.65 4.30
C CYS A 138 -1.02 -10.91 4.38
N LEU A 139 -0.29 -10.07 5.13
CA LEU A 139 1.17 -10.13 5.21
C LEU A 139 1.68 -10.77 6.51
N SER A 140 0.89 -10.77 7.59
CA SER A 140 1.24 -11.50 8.81
C SER A 140 1.35 -13.01 8.57
N GLY A 141 2.20 -13.68 9.34
CA GLY A 141 2.46 -15.12 9.24
C GLY A 141 3.36 -15.52 8.05
N ASN A 142 4.00 -14.56 7.38
CA ASN A 142 4.89 -14.83 6.24
C ASN A 142 6.33 -14.48 6.58
N THR A 143 7.29 -15.11 5.88
CA THR A 143 8.71 -14.77 5.99
C THR A 143 9.01 -13.40 5.37
N ALA A 144 10.11 -12.77 5.76
CA ALA A 144 10.55 -11.53 5.15
C ALA A 144 10.74 -11.68 3.63
N GLU A 145 11.32 -12.80 3.17
CA GLU A 145 11.50 -13.08 1.74
C GLU A 145 10.15 -13.07 0.98
N ALA A 146 9.13 -13.74 1.53
CA ALA A 146 7.81 -13.78 0.91
C ALA A 146 7.18 -12.38 0.86
N ILE A 147 7.29 -11.60 1.94
CA ILE A 147 6.78 -10.23 2.00
C ILE A 147 7.49 -9.30 1.00
N GLN A 148 8.81 -9.45 0.81
CA GLN A 148 9.56 -8.64 -0.16
C GLN A 148 9.10 -8.87 -1.60
N LYS A 149 8.70 -10.10 -1.95
CA LYS A 149 8.25 -10.46 -3.30
C LYS A 149 6.89 -9.87 -3.69
N VAL A 150 6.06 -9.48 -2.73
CA VAL A 150 4.72 -8.95 -2.99
C VAL A 150 4.78 -7.68 -3.85
N ASP A 151 4.28 -7.73 -5.08
CA ASP A 151 4.15 -6.55 -5.92
C ASP A 151 2.90 -5.74 -5.51
N PRO A 152 3.02 -4.47 -5.10
CA PRO A 152 1.88 -3.63 -4.73
C PRO A 152 0.81 -3.50 -5.82
N GLN A 153 1.10 -3.84 -7.08
CA GLN A 153 0.13 -3.86 -8.17
C GLN A 153 -1.03 -4.84 -7.96
N PHE A 154 -0.96 -5.74 -6.97
CA PHE A 154 -2.10 -6.58 -6.58
C PHE A 154 -3.36 -5.77 -6.26
N ILE A 155 -3.23 -4.52 -5.81
CA ILE A 155 -4.38 -3.65 -5.53
C ILE A 155 -5.23 -3.38 -6.78
N LYS A 156 -4.61 -3.40 -7.97
CA LYS A 156 -5.29 -3.27 -9.26
C LYS A 156 -6.04 -4.55 -9.61
N GLU A 157 -5.40 -5.68 -9.40
CA GLU A 157 -5.98 -7.00 -9.64
C GLU A 157 -7.17 -7.27 -8.70
N ALA A 158 -7.07 -6.82 -7.44
CA ALA A 158 -8.16 -6.81 -6.48
C ALA A 158 -9.26 -5.77 -6.81
N GLN A 159 -9.05 -4.90 -7.80
CA GLN A 159 -9.93 -3.77 -8.15
C GLN A 159 -10.21 -2.79 -7.00
N ILE A 160 -9.35 -2.79 -5.97
CA ILE A 160 -9.49 -1.92 -4.80
C ILE A 160 -9.12 -0.48 -5.15
N GLU A 161 -8.14 -0.26 -6.04
CA GLU A 161 -7.69 1.07 -6.46
C GLU A 161 -8.85 1.95 -6.95
N GLN A 162 -9.85 1.34 -7.60
CA GLN A 162 -11.04 2.02 -8.11
C GLN A 162 -11.90 2.64 -6.99
N SER A 163 -11.87 2.07 -5.78
CA SER A 163 -12.62 2.52 -4.60
C SER A 163 -11.85 3.58 -3.78
N LEU A 164 -10.66 3.98 -4.23
CA LEU A 164 -9.78 4.88 -3.49
C LEU A 164 -9.58 6.21 -4.24
N THR A 165 -9.44 7.29 -3.47
CA THR A 165 -8.92 8.54 -4.01
C THR A 165 -7.42 8.41 -4.28
N PRO A 166 -6.83 9.22 -5.18
CA PRO A 166 -5.39 9.16 -5.48
C PRO A 166 -4.50 9.25 -4.22
N GLY A 167 -4.84 10.13 -3.27
CA GLY A 167 -4.07 10.27 -2.03
C GLY A 167 -4.15 9.03 -1.12
N ARG A 168 -5.25 8.28 -1.16
CA ARG A 168 -5.39 7.01 -0.43
C ARG A 168 -4.62 5.88 -1.09
N ASN A 169 -4.57 5.85 -2.43
CA ASN A 169 -3.73 4.92 -3.17
C ASN A 169 -2.24 5.13 -2.86
N ASN A 170 -1.80 6.39 -2.80
CA ASN A 170 -0.43 6.71 -2.39
C ASN A 170 -0.15 6.28 -0.95
N GLY A 171 -1.08 6.56 -0.02
CA GLY A 171 -0.98 6.09 1.35
C GLY A 171 -0.87 4.56 1.43
N PHE A 172 -1.62 3.83 0.61
CA PHE A 172 -1.50 2.38 0.51
C PHE A 172 -0.12 1.91 0.08
N LEU A 173 0.46 2.51 -0.97
CA LEU A 173 1.82 2.16 -1.41
C LEU A 173 2.87 2.45 -0.32
N ASN A 174 2.70 3.55 0.44
CA ASN A 174 3.55 3.85 1.59
C ASN A 174 3.43 2.81 2.71
N MET A 175 2.22 2.34 3.01
CA MET A 175 2.01 1.27 3.99
C MET A 175 2.70 -0.03 3.57
N VAL A 176 2.59 -0.45 2.30
CA VAL A 176 3.28 -1.64 1.79
C VAL A 176 4.79 -1.48 1.90
N ARG A 177 5.34 -0.31 1.53
CA ARG A 177 6.77 -0.02 1.66
C ARG A 177 7.26 -0.12 3.11
N VAL A 178 6.53 0.47 4.06
CA VAL A 178 6.90 0.41 5.49
C VAL A 178 6.82 -1.02 6.03
N ILE A 179 5.79 -1.79 5.67
CA ILE A 179 5.70 -3.20 6.08
C ILE A 179 6.91 -3.99 5.54
N LYS A 180 7.27 -3.80 4.27
CA LYS A 180 8.46 -4.43 3.70
C LYS A 180 9.74 -4.01 4.42
N GLN A 181 9.89 -2.74 4.75
CA GLN A 181 11.08 -2.28 5.48
C GLN A 181 11.15 -2.93 6.87
N LYS A 182 10.06 -2.85 7.65
CA LYS A 182 9.97 -3.47 8.98
C LYS A 182 10.18 -4.98 8.91
N ALA A 183 9.72 -5.63 7.84
CA ALA A 183 9.94 -7.04 7.64
C ALA A 183 11.43 -7.39 7.60
N THR A 184 12.23 -6.65 6.83
CA THR A 184 13.69 -6.83 6.78
C THR A 184 14.34 -6.57 8.13
N GLU A 185 13.95 -5.49 8.82
CA GLU A 185 14.52 -5.10 10.11
C GLU A 185 14.24 -6.13 11.21
N LEU A 186 13.00 -6.59 11.33
CA LEU A 186 12.58 -7.59 12.31
C LEU A 186 13.26 -8.95 12.07
N ASP A 187 13.36 -9.34 10.81
CA ASP A 187 13.98 -10.59 10.38
C ASP A 187 15.51 -10.59 10.62
N ALA A 188 16.18 -9.46 10.39
CA ALA A 188 17.58 -9.27 10.75
C ALA A 188 17.78 -9.32 12.27
N ALA A 189 17.02 -8.53 13.03
CA ALA A 189 17.11 -8.47 14.50
C ALA A 189 16.85 -9.83 15.15
N ALA A 190 15.90 -10.61 14.63
CA ALA A 190 15.59 -11.94 15.14
C ALA A 190 16.71 -12.97 14.90
N ARG A 191 17.46 -12.82 13.80
CA ARG A 191 18.63 -13.67 13.50
C ARG A 191 19.88 -13.23 14.27
N GLU A 192 20.06 -11.93 14.48
CA GLU A 192 21.12 -11.38 15.34
C GLU A 192 20.93 -11.79 16.80
N GLY A 193 19.69 -11.78 17.30
CA GLY A 193 19.34 -12.30 18.63
C GLY A 193 19.60 -13.80 18.85
N LYS A 194 19.78 -14.59 17.78
CA LYS A 194 20.28 -15.98 17.86
C LYS A 194 21.82 -16.06 17.95
N SER A 195 22.53 -15.01 17.56
CA SER A 195 24.01 -14.95 17.55
C SER A 195 24.60 -14.39 18.85
N GLU A 196 23.80 -13.75 19.71
CA GLU A 196 24.27 -13.08 20.94
C GLU A 196 24.21 -13.93 22.22
N THR A 197 24.65 -15.20 22.14
CA THR A 197 25.25 -15.86 23.31
C THR A 197 26.78 -15.80 23.20
N ALA A 198 27.33 -14.61 22.97
CA ALA A 198 28.75 -14.34 23.18
C ALA A 198 29.03 -12.82 23.18
N THR A 199 29.26 -12.31 24.39
CA THR A 199 30.21 -11.23 24.69
C THR A 199 29.73 -9.78 24.56
N GLN A 200 29.30 -9.24 25.71
CA GLN A 200 29.44 -7.82 26.06
C GLN A 200 30.91 -7.38 26.01
N THR A 201 31.18 -6.13 25.59
CA THR A 201 31.91 -5.09 26.38
C THR A 201 31.90 -3.73 25.66
N LYS A 202 31.62 -2.68 26.46
CA LYS A 202 31.71 -1.22 26.26
C LYS A 202 32.91 -0.70 25.44
N SER A 203 32.72 0.44 24.75
CA SER A 203 33.23 1.78 25.18
C SER A 203 33.07 2.85 24.09
N ASP A 204 32.54 4.01 24.50
CA ASP A 204 32.90 5.42 24.17
C ASP A 204 33.70 5.72 22.88
N ASN A 205 33.27 6.69 22.06
CA ASN A 205 33.71 8.10 22.12
C ASN A 205 33.30 8.94 20.89
N ALA A 206 33.25 10.27 21.13
CA ALA A 206 33.65 11.38 20.25
C ALA A 206 32.75 11.84 19.07
N GLU A 207 32.22 13.05 19.26
CA GLU A 207 31.97 14.07 18.24
C GLU A 207 33.20 14.30 17.35
N GLU A 208 32.98 14.45 16.04
CA GLU A 208 33.71 15.45 15.25
C GLU A 208 32.92 15.82 13.98
N SER A 209 32.72 17.13 13.85
CA SER A 209 32.18 17.87 12.72
C SER A 209 33.09 17.83 11.49
N SER A 210 32.51 17.93 10.29
CA SER A 210 33.13 18.77 9.25
C SER A 210 32.07 19.37 8.33
N GLU A 211 32.12 20.69 8.25
CA GLU A 211 31.38 21.58 7.37
C GLU A 211 31.99 21.53 5.95
N ASP A 212 31.16 21.67 4.93
CA ASP A 212 31.59 22.32 3.68
C ASP A 212 30.46 23.24 3.18
N ALA A 213 30.85 24.46 2.84
CA ALA A 213 29.99 25.63 2.76
C ALA A 213 29.74 26.06 1.31
N THR A 214 28.48 26.32 0.96
CA THR A 214 28.15 27.12 -0.23
C THR A 214 26.98 28.08 0.02
N ALA A 215 27.27 29.39 -0.07
CA ALA A 215 26.38 30.54 -0.31
C ALA A 215 25.00 30.54 0.38
N ASP A 216 24.99 31.04 1.61
CA ASP A 216 23.83 31.21 2.50
C ASP A 216 22.89 32.36 2.04
N ASN A 217 21.67 32.00 1.64
CA ASN A 217 20.53 32.92 1.44
C ASN A 217 19.61 32.99 2.68
N GLY A 218 20.09 32.62 3.87
CA GLY A 218 19.30 32.50 5.10
C GLY A 218 18.34 31.30 5.11
N HIS A 219 18.53 30.33 4.20
CA HIS A 219 17.69 29.14 4.07
C HIS A 219 18.55 27.88 4.24
N GLY A 220 18.02 26.87 4.94
CA GLY A 220 18.76 25.67 5.31
C GLY A 220 19.02 24.69 4.16
N PRO A 221 19.73 23.58 4.45
CA PRO A 221 20.19 22.63 3.43
C PRO A 221 19.05 21.97 2.65
N LYS A 222 17.90 21.68 3.29
CA LYS A 222 16.77 21.03 2.61
C LYS A 222 16.06 21.99 1.66
N TYR A 223 15.87 23.24 2.08
CA TYR A 223 15.34 24.28 1.20
C TYR A 223 16.17 24.39 -0.08
N ASN A 224 17.49 24.50 0.08
CA ASN A 224 18.41 24.66 -1.05
C ASN A 224 18.39 23.43 -1.97
N ALA A 225 18.29 22.24 -1.42
CA ALA A 225 18.18 21.00 -2.19
C ALA A 225 16.88 20.94 -3.03
N ILE A 226 15.73 21.33 -2.45
CA ILE A 226 14.44 21.38 -3.15
C ILE A 226 14.51 22.36 -4.33
N VAL A 227 15.03 23.56 -4.09
CA VAL A 227 15.17 24.59 -5.13
C VAL A 227 16.07 24.08 -6.26
N ALA A 228 17.23 23.52 -5.92
CA ALA A 228 18.17 23.00 -6.91
C ALA A 228 17.56 21.89 -7.78
N ALA A 229 16.87 20.92 -7.17
CA ALA A 229 16.22 19.83 -7.88
C ALA A 229 15.14 20.31 -8.85
N LEU A 230 14.31 21.27 -8.42
CA LEU A 230 13.20 21.78 -9.21
C LEU A 230 13.62 22.79 -10.29
N GLN A 231 14.81 23.39 -10.16
CA GLN A 231 15.36 24.28 -11.19
C GLN A 231 15.56 23.56 -12.53
N LEU A 232 15.73 22.24 -12.53
CA LEU A 232 15.83 21.41 -13.74
C LEU A 232 14.55 21.42 -14.60
N LEU A 233 13.39 21.71 -14.00
CA LEU A 233 12.12 21.90 -14.72
C LEU A 233 12.06 23.25 -15.47
N LYS A 234 13.10 24.08 -15.33
CA LYS A 234 13.20 25.44 -15.90
C LYS A 234 11.94 26.27 -15.62
N PRO A 235 11.54 26.40 -14.34
CA PRO A 235 10.33 27.12 -14.01
C PRO A 235 10.47 28.61 -14.33
N THR A 236 9.38 29.20 -14.83
CA THR A 236 9.22 30.65 -14.94
C THR A 236 8.99 31.28 -13.56
N THR A 237 8.41 30.53 -12.62
CA THR A 237 8.24 30.93 -11.22
C THR A 237 8.50 29.74 -10.31
N LEU A 238 9.34 29.92 -9.30
CA LEU A 238 9.56 28.95 -8.24
C LEU A 238 9.60 29.73 -6.93
N ASN A 239 8.56 29.54 -6.13
CA ASN A 239 8.44 30.12 -4.80
C ASN A 239 8.30 28.97 -3.80
N LEU A 240 9.26 28.84 -2.91
CA LEU A 240 9.26 27.85 -1.84
C LEU A 240 9.26 28.62 -0.52
N ILE A 241 8.28 28.32 0.33
CA ILE A 241 8.12 28.92 1.65
C ILE A 241 8.27 27.82 2.69
N ASP A 242 9.23 28.00 3.60
CA ASP A 242 9.33 27.19 4.81
C ASP A 242 8.33 27.71 5.86
N ASN A 243 7.40 26.86 6.28
CA ASN A 243 6.39 27.18 7.30
C ASN A 243 6.62 26.38 8.59
N SER A 244 7.81 25.83 8.81
CA SER A 244 8.11 25.01 9.98
C SER A 244 7.90 25.76 11.30
N ASP A 245 8.08 27.08 11.31
CA ASP A 245 7.85 27.95 12.46
C ASP A 245 6.37 28.10 12.86
N GLN A 246 5.42 27.76 11.98
CA GLN A 246 3.98 27.83 12.29
C GLN A 246 3.54 26.75 13.31
N HIS A 247 4.47 25.92 13.79
CA HIS A 247 4.29 24.95 14.87
C HIS A 247 5.30 25.10 16.02
N ALA A 248 5.94 26.26 16.18
CA ALA A 248 6.79 26.55 17.34
C ALA A 248 5.93 26.58 18.64
N GLY A 249 5.89 25.46 19.38
CA GLY A 249 5.21 25.35 20.68
C GLY A 249 4.47 24.04 20.97
N HIS A 250 4.43 23.08 20.04
CA HIS A 250 3.94 21.71 20.33
C HIS A 250 5.11 20.71 20.31
N ALA A 251 5.05 19.70 21.19
CA ALA A 251 6.14 18.75 21.43
C ALA A 251 6.49 17.97 20.15
N GLY A 252 7.59 18.37 19.51
CA GLY A 252 8.07 17.85 18.24
C GLY A 252 8.91 18.89 17.51
N ASN A 253 9.87 19.51 18.21
CA ASN A 253 10.92 20.25 17.52
C ASN A 253 11.87 19.22 16.90
N ASP A 254 11.73 19.00 15.59
CA ASP A 254 12.90 18.66 14.79
C ASP A 254 13.85 19.86 14.89
N ILE A 255 15.06 19.60 15.34
CA ILE A 255 16.05 20.59 15.81
C ILE A 255 16.43 21.62 14.70
N ASP A 256 16.07 21.36 13.44
CA ASP A 256 16.57 22.08 12.26
C ASP A 256 15.57 23.02 11.57
N GLY A 257 14.30 23.06 11.98
CA GLY A 257 13.34 24.05 11.45
C GLY A 257 13.00 23.93 9.94
N GLU A 258 13.36 22.82 9.28
CA GLU A 258 13.09 22.56 7.85
C GLU A 258 12.23 21.29 7.67
N SER A 259 10.94 21.39 7.96
CA SER A 259 10.00 20.26 8.02
C SER A 259 8.77 20.45 7.12
N HIS A 260 8.24 21.68 7.01
CA HIS A 260 7.00 21.97 6.28
C HIS A 260 7.24 22.98 5.18
N PHE A 261 7.02 22.58 3.93
CA PHE A 261 7.22 23.43 2.77
C PHE A 261 5.93 23.68 2.00
N ASN A 262 5.76 24.90 1.52
CA ASN A 262 4.74 25.25 0.52
C ASN A 262 5.44 25.68 -0.76
N LEU A 263 5.19 24.93 -1.83
CA LEU A 263 5.79 25.12 -3.14
C LEU A 263 4.73 25.66 -4.12
N GLU A 264 5.00 26.83 -4.68
CA GLU A 264 4.35 27.33 -5.88
C GLU A 264 5.34 27.30 -7.04
N ILE A 265 5.01 26.55 -8.08
CA ILE A 265 5.87 26.37 -9.25
C ILE A 265 5.09 26.54 -10.54
N VAL A 266 5.63 27.36 -11.44
CA VAL A 266 5.11 27.61 -12.79
C VAL A 266 6.16 27.18 -13.80
N ALA A 267 5.86 26.20 -14.65
CA ALA A 267 6.80 25.68 -15.64
C ALA A 267 6.10 25.17 -16.91
N GLU A 268 6.73 25.36 -18.07
CA GLU A 268 6.28 24.79 -19.35
C GLU A 268 6.26 23.25 -19.33
N ALA A 269 7.12 22.63 -18.49
CA ALA A 269 7.16 21.18 -18.30
C ALA A 269 5.82 20.56 -17.82
N PHE A 270 4.88 21.38 -17.37
CA PHE A 270 3.54 20.96 -16.95
C PHE A 270 2.49 21.01 -18.07
N GLU A 271 2.83 21.48 -19.26
CA GLU A 271 1.92 21.58 -20.39
C GLU A 271 1.42 20.19 -20.83
N GLY A 272 0.11 20.08 -21.07
CA GLY A 272 -0.54 18.80 -21.42
C GLY A 272 -0.61 17.78 -20.27
N LEU A 273 -0.04 18.07 -19.09
CA LEU A 273 -0.17 17.23 -17.90
C LEU A 273 -1.37 17.66 -17.07
N ASN A 274 -2.12 16.68 -16.56
CA ASN A 274 -3.13 16.93 -15.53
C ASN A 274 -2.45 17.17 -14.17
N LEU A 275 -3.21 17.72 -13.22
CA LEU A 275 -2.71 18.09 -11.89
C LEU A 275 -1.94 16.95 -11.19
N VAL A 276 -2.45 15.71 -11.26
CA VAL A 276 -1.81 14.54 -10.64
C VAL A 276 -0.44 14.26 -11.26
N LYS A 277 -0.33 14.27 -12.59
CA LYS A 277 0.94 14.06 -13.29
C LYS A 277 1.95 15.17 -13.02
N ARG A 278 1.50 16.41 -12.84
CA ARG A 278 2.36 17.53 -12.44
C ARG A 278 2.95 17.29 -11.06
N HIS A 279 2.12 16.87 -10.10
CA HIS A 279 2.59 16.53 -8.75
C HIS A 279 3.54 15.32 -8.75
N GLN A 280 3.24 14.27 -9.54
CA GLN A 280 4.15 13.12 -9.71
C GLN A 280 5.51 13.54 -10.28
N LEU A 281 5.52 14.44 -11.26
CA LEU A 281 6.76 14.97 -11.82
C LEU A 281 7.56 15.73 -10.75
N VAL A 282 6.91 16.58 -9.95
CA VAL A 282 7.55 17.27 -8.81
C VAL A 282 8.14 16.27 -7.82
N TYR A 283 7.40 15.23 -7.39
CA TYR A 283 7.92 14.22 -6.48
C TYR A 283 9.09 13.44 -7.06
N MET A 284 9.06 13.11 -8.35
CA MET A 284 10.15 12.41 -9.02
C MET A 284 11.42 13.25 -9.06
N MET A 285 11.30 14.57 -9.26
CA MET A 285 12.45 15.49 -9.22
C MET A 285 13.04 15.60 -7.81
N LEU A 286 12.20 15.55 -6.78
CA LEU A 286 12.63 15.67 -5.39
C LEU A 286 13.27 14.37 -4.85
N GLY A 287 12.89 13.20 -5.36
CA GLY A 287 13.60 11.94 -5.13
C GLY A 287 14.00 11.70 -3.67
N GLU A 288 15.31 11.72 -3.41
CA GLU A 288 15.93 11.46 -2.10
C GLU A 288 15.75 12.59 -1.07
N ILE A 289 15.25 13.76 -1.48
CA ILE A 289 14.92 14.89 -0.61
C ILE A 289 13.54 14.67 0.04
N MET A 290 12.62 13.96 -0.63
CA MET A 290 11.26 13.72 -0.12
C MET A 290 11.20 13.02 1.24
N PRO A 291 12.05 12.02 1.55
CA PRO A 291 12.08 11.40 2.88
C PRO A 291 12.55 12.35 3.99
N GLN A 292 13.22 13.44 3.65
CA GLN A 292 13.82 14.38 4.61
C GLN A 292 12.88 15.53 4.99
N ILE A 293 11.73 15.66 4.29
CA ILE A 293 10.73 16.69 4.53
C ILE A 293 9.44 16.08 5.07
N HIS A 294 8.84 16.71 6.09
CA HIS A 294 7.66 16.19 6.77
C HIS A 294 6.38 16.40 5.95
N ALA A 295 6.24 17.57 5.32
CA ALA A 295 5.12 17.90 4.47
C ALA A 295 5.52 18.85 3.33
N LEU A 296 4.91 18.64 2.16
CA LEU A 296 5.05 19.50 0.99
C LEU A 296 3.68 19.76 0.37
N GLN A 297 3.21 21.01 0.48
CA GLN A 297 2.05 21.49 -0.27
C GLN A 297 2.52 21.99 -1.64
N ILE A 298 1.82 21.58 -2.71
CA ILE A 298 2.24 21.87 -4.09
C ILE A 298 1.11 22.60 -4.83
N GLN A 299 1.46 23.74 -5.43
CA GLN A 299 0.70 24.39 -6.50
C GLN A 299 1.54 24.39 -7.78
N ALA A 300 1.19 23.52 -8.74
CA ALA A 300 1.93 23.36 -10.00
C ALA A 300 1.09 23.79 -11.21
N ASN A 301 1.45 24.93 -11.81
CA ASN A 301 0.70 25.56 -12.90
C ASN A 301 1.54 25.72 -14.17
N THR A 302 0.88 25.74 -15.32
CA THR A 302 1.51 26.19 -16.58
C THR A 302 1.59 27.72 -16.62
N PRO A 303 2.47 28.32 -17.45
CA PRO A 303 2.49 29.77 -17.64
C PRO A 303 1.13 30.35 -18.07
N GLU A 304 0.36 29.61 -18.87
CA GLU A 304 -0.97 30.02 -19.31
C GLU A 304 -1.99 30.08 -18.15
N GLU A 305 -1.93 29.13 -17.22
CA GLU A 305 -2.81 29.09 -16.05
C GLU A 305 -2.43 30.15 -15.01
N ALA A 306 -1.13 30.44 -14.86
CA ALA A 306 -0.64 31.48 -13.95
C ALA A 306 -1.09 32.88 -14.38
N GLY A 307 -1.20 33.14 -15.69
CA GLY A 307 -1.68 34.42 -16.24
C GLY A 307 -3.19 34.65 -16.14
N LYS A 308 -3.97 33.67 -15.63
CA LYS A 308 -5.44 33.75 -15.48
C LYS A 308 -5.90 33.97 -14.03
N LYS A 309 -4.98 34.07 -13.07
CA LYS A 309 -5.25 34.44 -11.67
C LYS A 309 -5.08 35.94 -11.45
#